data_AF-A0A920JE03-F1
#
_entry.id   AF-A0A920JE03-F1
#
_cell.length_a   1.000
_cell.length_b   1.000
_cell.length_c   1.000
_cell.angle_alpha   90.00
_cell.angle_beta   90.00
_cell.angle_gamma   90.00
#
_symmetry.space_group_name_H-M   'P 1'
#
loop_
_entity.id
_entity.type
_entity.pdbx_description
1 polymer ?
#
loop_
_entity_poly.entity_id
_entity_poly.type
_entity_poly.pdbx_seq_one_letter_code
_entity_poly.pdbx_strand_id
1 'polypeptide(L)'
;MERIHYYTRQEVFNDRQNFIGKLFGIIILFLLVAPGIFGNESSKTSVAPLILWVFLWIGVPVLGLLFGDIYSKFNPLNLFSLKSEKPESVYFACILFIGLTWFELVWRKPGNPLNIAIVLITLFVCVNLLRYFLKKSLIEVDPLLLLHYLYSKLKLFNSRPYFRSLLDNIGNLAKLKGIEYFVLLMIGTVTYDGLRETTFWYNQFGSRTDDMGFSTMMFLIMNLGTILFYRFACFFAIKVGGPDLKLNHVSNLFGHTMLPIAFAYHVTHYLTLLLFESQTFFYRFNDPIGIGMNILNVEEPTINYFIEPLVIWGIQVAVTLLGHMLSVVLAHDLAVKLFGHQQSDKTQYIFLFITVALTLQALFVLSVG
;
A
#
# COMPACT_ATOMS: atom_id res chain seq x y z
N MET A 1 -32.96 5.07 -31.06
CA MET A 1 -33.40 4.13 -30.02
C MET A 1 -32.61 2.85 -30.17
N GLU A 2 -32.18 2.29 -29.04
CA GLU A 2 -31.65 0.92 -28.84
C GLU A 2 -30.30 0.54 -29.47
N ARG A 3 -29.25 0.65 -28.65
CA ARG A 3 -28.49 -0.53 -28.21
C ARG A 3 -27.68 -0.19 -26.96
N ILE A 4 -28.35 -0.30 -25.80
CA ILE A 4 -27.74 -0.35 -24.47
C ILE A 4 -27.71 -1.81 -24.04
N HIS A 5 -26.69 -2.15 -23.24
CA HIS A 5 -26.58 -3.31 -22.35
C HIS A 5 -25.89 -4.56 -22.88
N TYR A 6 -24.55 -4.55 -22.81
CA TYR A 6 -23.78 -5.65 -22.20
C TYR A 6 -22.55 -5.09 -21.48
N TYR A 7 -22.76 -4.32 -20.41
CA TYR A 7 -21.74 -4.22 -19.36
C TYR A 7 -22.04 -5.34 -18.37
N THR A 8 -21.34 -6.46 -18.56
CA THR A 8 -21.30 -7.58 -17.63
C THR A 8 -21.05 -7.01 -16.23
N ARG A 9 -22.02 -7.21 -15.34
CA ARG A 9 -21.99 -6.80 -13.94
C ARG A 9 -20.87 -7.60 -13.26
N GLN A 10 -19.61 -7.16 -13.39
CA GLN A 10 -18.49 -7.72 -12.64
C GLN A 10 -18.85 -7.60 -11.16
N GLU A 11 -18.84 -8.72 -10.45
CA GLU A 11 -18.84 -8.71 -8.99
C GLU A 11 -17.71 -7.76 -8.56
N VAL A 12 -18.10 -6.67 -7.89
CA VAL A 12 -17.21 -5.54 -7.57
C VAL A 12 -16.03 -5.99 -6.70
N PHE A 13 -16.14 -7.16 -6.06
CA PHE A 13 -15.12 -7.79 -5.25
C PHE A 13 -15.47 -9.28 -5.05
N ASN A 14 -14.53 -10.21 -5.24
CA ASN A 14 -14.71 -11.63 -4.87
C ASN A 14 -13.77 -11.94 -3.69
N ASP A 15 -14.33 -12.00 -2.49
CA ASP A 15 -13.62 -12.25 -1.23
C ASP A 15 -13.63 -13.73 -0.83
N ARG A 16 -14.13 -14.62 -1.71
CA ARG A 16 -14.21 -16.05 -1.40
C ARG A 16 -12.85 -16.71 -1.54
N GLN A 17 -12.40 -17.28 -0.44
CA GLN A 17 -11.24 -18.15 -0.40
C GLN A 17 -11.66 -19.61 -0.53
N ASN A 18 -11.02 -20.31 -1.46
CA ASN A 18 -11.09 -21.76 -1.54
C ASN A 18 -10.38 -22.39 -0.33
N PHE A 19 -10.66 -23.68 -0.07
CA PHE A 19 -10.08 -24.41 1.07
C PHE A 19 -8.55 -24.32 1.13
N ILE A 20 -7.86 -24.50 0.00
CA ILE A 20 -6.39 -24.41 -0.11
C ILE A 20 -5.92 -23.00 0.30
N GLY A 21 -6.63 -21.97 -0.13
CA GLY A 21 -6.33 -20.58 0.19
C GLY A 21 -6.43 -20.29 1.69
N LYS A 22 -7.48 -20.81 2.34
CA LYS A 22 -7.64 -20.71 3.80
C LYS A 22 -6.52 -21.44 4.54
N LEU A 23 -6.15 -22.64 4.10
CA LEU A 23 -5.06 -23.40 4.71
C LEU A 23 -3.74 -22.62 4.62
N PHE A 24 -3.44 -22.03 3.46
CA PHE A 24 -2.26 -21.20 3.28
C PHE A 24 -2.29 -19.94 4.15
N GLY A 25 -3.46 -19.29 4.28
CA GLY A 25 -3.66 -18.17 5.19
C GLY A 25 -3.44 -18.53 6.66
N ILE A 26 -3.88 -19.72 7.10
CA ILE A 26 -3.62 -20.23 8.46
C ILE A 26 -2.12 -20.43 8.68
N ILE A 27 -1.42 -21.01 7.71
CA ILE A 27 0.03 -21.22 7.79
C ILE A 27 0.76 -19.87 7.91
N ILE A 28 0.40 -18.89 7.09
CA ILE A 28 0.99 -17.54 7.16
C ILE A 28 0.73 -16.90 8.53
N LEU A 29 -0.51 -16.95 9.01
CA LEU A 29 -0.84 -16.39 10.33
C LEU A 29 -0.08 -17.10 11.45
N PHE A 30 0.06 -18.42 11.36
CA PHE A 30 0.86 -19.20 12.31
C PHE A 30 2.33 -18.78 12.29
N LEU A 31 2.96 -18.66 11.12
CA LEU A 31 4.36 -18.26 11.00
C LEU A 31 4.63 -16.80 11.40
N LEU A 32 3.61 -15.94 11.40
CA LEU A 32 3.69 -14.57 11.91
C LEU A 32 3.57 -14.50 13.44
N VAL A 33 2.86 -15.45 14.05
CA VAL A 33 2.49 -15.40 15.48
C VAL A 33 3.36 -16.34 16.33
N ALA A 34 3.58 -17.57 15.89
CA ALA A 34 4.27 -18.59 16.65
C ALA A 34 5.70 -18.19 17.07
N PRO A 35 6.52 -17.55 16.21
CA PRO A 35 7.86 -17.14 16.61
C PRO A 35 7.89 -16.13 17.75
N GLY A 36 6.88 -15.26 17.84
CA GLY A 36 6.77 -14.28 18.90
C GLY A 36 6.28 -14.85 20.23
N ILE A 37 5.48 -15.91 20.19
CA ILE A 37 4.91 -16.53 21.40
C ILE A 37 5.84 -17.59 21.99
N PHE A 38 6.46 -18.41 21.13
CA PHE A 38 7.24 -19.58 21.54
C PHE A 38 8.74 -19.40 21.38
N GLY A 39 9.16 -18.61 20.39
CA GLY A 39 10.58 -18.36 20.11
C GLY A 39 11.14 -17.18 20.91
N ASN A 40 12.48 -17.08 20.92
CA ASN A 40 13.20 -15.93 21.49
C ASN A 40 14.20 -15.34 20.48
N GLU A 41 13.89 -15.51 19.20
CA GLU A 41 14.76 -15.09 18.12
C GLU A 41 14.79 -13.58 17.91
N SER A 42 15.90 -13.12 17.36
CA SER A 42 16.04 -11.74 16.91
C SER A 42 15.27 -11.51 15.60
N SER A 43 15.06 -10.23 15.25
CA SER A 43 14.42 -9.84 13.99
C SER A 43 15.20 -10.26 12.73
N LYS A 44 16.49 -10.59 12.87
CA LYS A 44 17.35 -10.99 11.74
C LYS A 44 17.20 -12.47 11.38
N THR A 45 16.89 -13.33 12.34
CA THR A 45 16.78 -14.78 12.13
C THR A 45 15.33 -15.22 12.00
N SER A 46 14.41 -14.56 12.71
CA SER A 46 13.01 -14.96 12.70
C SER A 46 12.34 -14.80 11.34
N VAL A 47 11.50 -15.77 11.00
CA VAL A 47 10.67 -15.79 9.79
C VAL A 47 9.56 -14.73 9.80
N ALA A 48 9.08 -14.33 10.98
CA ALA A 48 7.94 -13.40 11.11
C ALA A 48 8.16 -12.04 10.41
N PRO A 49 9.26 -11.29 10.67
CA PRO A 49 9.53 -10.04 9.95
C PRO A 49 9.77 -10.25 8.45
N LEU A 50 10.35 -11.37 8.03
CA LEU A 50 10.52 -11.68 6.60
C LEU A 50 9.15 -11.86 5.92
N ILE A 51 8.23 -12.60 6.53
CA ILE A 51 6.90 -12.79 5.97
C ILE A 51 6.12 -11.48 5.95
N LEU A 52 6.12 -10.72 7.05
CA LEU A 52 5.32 -9.49 7.14
C LEU A 52 5.89 -8.39 6.24
N TRP A 53 7.15 -8.00 6.46
CA TRP A 53 7.74 -6.79 5.89
C TRP A 53 8.36 -7.01 4.51
N VAL A 54 8.73 -8.24 4.16
CA VAL A 54 9.33 -8.54 2.85
C VAL A 54 8.30 -9.18 1.93
N PHE A 55 7.70 -10.30 2.35
CA PHE A 55 6.77 -11.02 1.49
C PHE A 55 5.41 -10.32 1.36
N LEU A 56 4.68 -10.13 2.46
CA LEU A 56 3.33 -9.54 2.42
C LEU A 56 3.35 -8.04 2.09
N TRP A 57 4.28 -7.28 2.67
CA TRP A 57 4.30 -5.82 2.46
C TRP A 57 4.80 -5.44 1.06
N ILE A 58 5.78 -6.15 0.49
CA ILE A 58 6.44 -5.74 -0.77
C ILE A 58 6.25 -6.78 -1.87
N GLY A 59 6.56 -8.05 -1.58
CA GLY A 59 6.54 -9.13 -2.56
C GLY A 59 5.15 -9.33 -3.17
N VAL A 60 4.11 -9.39 -2.35
CA VAL A 60 2.74 -9.60 -2.83
C VAL A 60 2.22 -8.41 -3.67
N PRO A 61 2.46 -7.13 -3.31
CA PRO A 61 2.18 -6.00 -4.21
C PRO A 61 2.88 -6.08 -5.55
N VAL A 62 4.18 -6.39 -5.57
CA VAL A 62 4.96 -6.54 -6.82
C VAL A 62 4.41 -7.68 -7.67
N LEU A 63 4.12 -8.84 -7.07
CA LEU A 63 3.50 -9.95 -7.76
C LEU A 63 2.08 -9.60 -8.24
N GLY A 64 1.36 -8.75 -7.51
CA GLY A 64 0.04 -8.27 -7.86
C GLY A 64 0.00 -7.48 -9.17
N LEU A 65 1.10 -6.81 -9.51
CA LEU A 65 1.27 -6.13 -10.79
C LEU A 65 1.28 -7.12 -11.98
N LEU A 66 1.77 -8.34 -11.76
CA LEU A 66 1.86 -9.38 -12.80
C LEU A 66 0.61 -10.26 -12.84
N PHE A 67 0.14 -10.72 -11.68
CA PHE A 67 -0.88 -11.76 -11.59
C PHE A 67 -2.27 -11.23 -11.20
N GLY A 68 -2.37 -10.00 -10.69
CA GLY A 68 -3.60 -9.42 -10.15
C GLY A 68 -3.76 -9.68 -8.66
N ASP A 69 -5.00 -9.78 -8.17
CA ASP A 69 -5.24 -9.91 -6.73
C ASP A 69 -4.90 -11.34 -6.23
N ILE A 70 -3.67 -11.50 -5.73
CA ILE A 70 -3.18 -12.76 -5.15
C ILE A 70 -3.53 -12.83 -3.67
N TYR A 71 -3.44 -11.70 -2.96
CA TYR A 71 -3.65 -11.64 -1.51
C TYR A 71 -5.05 -12.11 -1.12
N SER A 72 -6.10 -11.75 -1.86
CA SER A 72 -7.46 -12.22 -1.54
C SER A 72 -7.59 -13.73 -1.51
N LYS A 73 -6.78 -14.47 -2.28
CA LYS A 73 -6.79 -15.94 -2.33
C LYS A 73 -6.28 -16.59 -1.06
N PHE A 74 -5.39 -15.94 -0.30
CA PHE A 74 -4.78 -16.51 0.90
C PHE A 74 -4.77 -15.61 2.14
N ASN A 75 -5.47 -14.48 2.07
CA ASN A 75 -5.59 -13.50 3.15
C ASN A 75 -5.74 -14.17 4.54
N PRO A 76 -4.72 -14.05 5.42
CA PRO A 76 -4.69 -14.67 6.74
C PRO A 76 -5.76 -14.14 7.70
N LEU A 77 -6.38 -12.99 7.40
CA LEU A 77 -7.42 -12.37 8.22
C LEU A 77 -8.83 -12.88 7.87
N ASN A 78 -9.00 -13.61 6.77
CA ASN A 78 -10.29 -14.10 6.27
C ASN A 78 -10.53 -15.61 6.54
N LEU A 79 -10.29 -16.05 7.77
CA LEU A 79 -10.46 -17.48 8.12
C LEU A 79 -11.93 -17.86 8.33
N PHE A 80 -12.73 -16.93 8.81
CA PHE A 80 -14.15 -17.13 9.06
C PHE A 80 -15.02 -16.76 7.85
N SER A 81 -15.90 -17.68 7.47
CA SER A 81 -16.92 -17.43 6.44
C SER A 81 -18.10 -16.66 7.04
N LEU A 82 -17.95 -15.35 7.16
CA LEU A 82 -19.00 -14.45 7.62
C LEU A 82 -19.81 -13.89 6.44
N LYS A 83 -21.12 -13.68 6.63
CA LYS A 83 -21.96 -13.03 5.62
C LYS A 83 -21.60 -11.54 5.57
N SER A 84 -21.25 -11.05 4.37
CA SER A 84 -20.91 -9.64 4.15
C SER A 84 -22.04 -8.90 3.44
N GLU A 85 -22.28 -7.67 3.87
CA GLU A 85 -23.13 -6.73 3.14
C GLU A 85 -22.32 -6.03 2.04
N LYS A 86 -23.02 -5.25 1.20
CA LYS A 86 -22.35 -4.52 0.11
C LYS A 86 -21.46 -3.42 0.70
N PRO A 87 -20.19 -3.28 0.25
CA PRO A 87 -19.28 -2.29 0.80
C PRO A 87 -19.79 -0.85 0.59
N GLU A 88 -19.70 -0.03 1.63
CA GLU A 88 -20.11 1.38 1.60
C GLU A 88 -18.92 2.35 1.71
N SER A 89 -17.99 2.07 2.63
CA SER A 89 -16.85 2.95 2.93
C SER A 89 -15.66 2.21 3.52
N VAL A 90 -14.46 2.63 3.17
CA VAL A 90 -13.21 2.01 3.63
C VAL A 90 -12.55 2.72 4.83
N TYR A 91 -13.30 3.55 5.57
CA TYR A 91 -12.74 4.33 6.69
C TYR A 91 -12.14 3.46 7.80
N PHE A 92 -12.72 2.29 8.09
CA PHE A 92 -12.14 1.38 9.09
C PHE A 92 -10.80 0.83 8.62
N ALA A 93 -10.68 0.43 7.35
CA ALA A 93 -9.42 0.04 6.75
C ALA A 93 -8.39 1.19 6.80
N CYS A 94 -8.79 2.46 6.56
CA CYS A 94 -7.89 3.60 6.73
C CYS A 94 -7.36 3.73 8.17
N ILE A 95 -8.22 3.60 9.18
CA ILE A 95 -7.83 3.67 10.59
C ILE A 95 -6.88 2.53 10.95
N LEU A 96 -7.20 1.30 10.54
CA LEU A 96 -6.37 0.13 10.81
C LEU A 96 -5.05 0.18 10.03
N PHE A 97 -5.04 0.78 8.85
CA PHE A 97 -3.82 1.05 8.08
C PHE A 97 -2.90 2.02 8.82
N ILE A 98 -3.42 3.15 9.31
CA ILE A 98 -2.65 4.09 10.14
C ILE A 98 -2.05 3.38 11.35
N GLY A 99 -2.82 2.51 12.02
CA GLY A 99 -2.34 1.72 13.16
C GLY A 99 -1.21 0.76 12.78
N LEU A 100 -1.35 0.05 11.66
CA LEU A 100 -0.34 -0.89 11.15
C LEU A 100 0.96 -0.16 10.75
N THR A 101 0.85 0.95 10.05
CA THR A 101 2.01 1.73 9.59
C THR A 101 2.64 2.55 10.70
N TRP A 102 1.86 2.96 11.71
CA TRP A 102 2.43 3.53 12.93
C TRP A 102 3.24 2.46 13.68
N PHE A 103 2.76 1.22 13.75
CA PHE A 103 3.54 0.13 14.29
C PHE A 103 4.83 -0.08 13.50
N GLU A 104 4.76 -0.11 12.17
CA GLU A 104 5.92 -0.22 11.30
C GLU A 104 6.94 0.91 11.53
N LEU A 105 6.48 2.16 11.58
CA LEU A 105 7.34 3.32 11.44
C LEU A 105 7.65 4.11 12.72
N VAL A 106 6.91 3.86 13.79
CA VAL A 106 7.04 4.65 15.03
C VAL A 106 7.27 3.78 16.25
N TRP A 107 6.72 2.56 16.25
CA TRP A 107 6.91 1.66 17.39
C TRP A 107 8.38 1.22 17.53
N ARG A 108 8.76 0.93 18.78
CA ARG A 108 10.10 0.43 19.09
C ARG A 108 10.24 -1.02 18.63
N LYS A 109 11.21 -1.27 17.74
CA LYS A 109 11.54 -2.61 17.22
C LYS A 109 10.34 -3.26 16.48
N PRO A 110 9.90 -2.70 15.34
CA PRO A 110 8.81 -3.24 14.53
C PRO A 110 9.13 -4.62 13.94
N GLY A 111 10.41 -4.97 13.84
CA GLY A 111 10.86 -6.31 13.40
C GLY A 111 10.89 -7.37 14.50
N ASN A 112 10.62 -7.03 15.77
CA ASN A 112 10.63 -8.00 16.86
C ASN A 112 9.45 -9.00 16.72
N PRO A 113 9.70 -10.32 16.78
CA PRO A 113 8.67 -11.33 16.54
C PRO A 113 7.47 -11.26 17.50
N LEU A 114 7.71 -10.97 18.80
CA LEU A 114 6.65 -10.84 19.79
C LEU A 114 5.76 -9.62 19.48
N ASN A 115 6.36 -8.48 19.14
CA ASN A 115 5.61 -7.29 18.76
C ASN A 115 4.75 -7.53 17.51
N ILE A 116 5.31 -8.20 16.49
CA ILE A 116 4.58 -8.60 15.28
C ILE A 116 3.40 -9.50 15.65
N ALA A 117 3.62 -10.53 16.47
CA ALA A 117 2.57 -11.45 16.90
C ALA A 117 1.41 -10.70 17.59
N ILE A 118 1.71 -9.80 18.52
CA ILE A 118 0.71 -8.99 19.23
C ILE A 118 -0.11 -8.14 18.26
N VAL A 119 0.55 -7.44 17.33
CA VAL A 119 -0.13 -6.56 16.37
C VAL A 119 -0.98 -7.36 15.39
N LEU A 120 -0.50 -8.50 14.90
CA LEU A 120 -1.24 -9.34 13.96
C LEU A 120 -2.44 -10.02 14.61
N ILE A 121 -2.31 -10.48 15.86
CA ILE A 121 -3.46 -10.98 16.64
C ILE A 121 -4.47 -9.85 16.85
N THR A 122 -4.01 -8.67 17.25
CA THR A 122 -4.89 -7.50 17.46
C THR A 122 -5.62 -7.13 16.17
N LEU A 123 -4.91 -7.06 15.05
CA LEU A 123 -5.48 -6.79 13.72
C LEU A 123 -6.51 -7.86 13.33
N PHE A 124 -6.17 -9.15 13.49
CA PHE A 124 -7.07 -10.27 13.22
C PHE A 124 -8.37 -10.17 14.02
N VAL A 125 -8.26 -9.89 15.32
CA VAL A 125 -9.42 -9.72 16.21
C VAL A 125 -10.24 -8.51 15.80
N CYS A 126 -9.62 -7.35 15.62
CA CYS A 126 -10.32 -6.12 15.20
C CYS A 126 -11.08 -6.31 13.88
N VAL A 127 -10.43 -6.86 12.86
CA VAL A 127 -11.05 -7.14 11.55
C VAL A 127 -12.27 -8.03 11.72
N ASN A 128 -12.16 -9.14 12.45
CA ASN A 128 -13.26 -10.10 12.58
C ASN A 128 -14.39 -9.61 13.51
N LEU A 129 -14.09 -8.81 14.54
CA LEU A 129 -15.10 -8.15 15.37
C LEU A 129 -15.90 -7.12 14.56
N LEU A 130 -15.23 -6.29 13.74
CA LEU A 130 -15.92 -5.31 12.89
C LEU A 130 -16.80 -6.01 11.85
N ARG A 131 -16.34 -7.12 11.25
CA ARG A 131 -17.14 -7.95 10.34
C ARG A 131 -18.36 -8.55 11.03
N TYR A 132 -18.19 -9.07 12.25
CA TYR A 132 -19.26 -9.75 12.97
C TYR A 132 -20.32 -8.77 13.51
N PHE A 133 -19.89 -7.74 14.25
CA PHE A 133 -20.80 -6.81 14.92
C PHE A 133 -21.38 -5.75 13.99
N LEU A 134 -20.57 -5.20 13.08
CA LEU A 134 -21.00 -4.12 12.18
C LEU A 134 -21.39 -4.63 10.78
N LYS A 135 -21.34 -5.95 10.55
CA LYS A 135 -21.63 -6.61 9.26
C LYS A 135 -20.84 -6.04 8.08
N LYS A 136 -19.69 -5.41 8.37
CA LYS A 136 -18.84 -4.79 7.35
C LYS A 136 -18.25 -5.86 6.44
N SER A 137 -18.13 -5.52 5.17
CA SER A 137 -17.43 -6.36 4.21
C SER A 137 -15.93 -6.34 4.51
N LEU A 138 -15.23 -7.39 4.10
CA LEU A 138 -13.81 -7.56 4.42
C LEU A 138 -12.94 -6.41 3.89
N ILE A 139 -13.23 -5.91 2.69
CA ILE A 139 -12.51 -4.80 2.06
C ILE A 139 -12.65 -3.45 2.81
N GLU A 140 -13.70 -3.30 3.62
CA GLU A 140 -13.92 -2.06 4.41
C GLU A 140 -13.07 -2.01 5.68
N VAL A 141 -12.59 -3.15 6.15
CA VAL A 141 -11.94 -3.29 7.46
C VAL A 141 -10.54 -3.88 7.39
N ASP A 142 -10.18 -4.61 6.33
CA ASP A 142 -8.86 -5.22 6.19
C ASP A 142 -7.93 -4.28 5.39
N PRO A 143 -6.98 -3.61 6.06
CA PRO A 143 -6.08 -2.67 5.40
C PRO A 143 -5.13 -3.36 4.41
N LEU A 144 -4.66 -4.57 4.73
CA LEU A 144 -3.76 -5.31 3.85
C LEU A 144 -4.51 -5.75 2.60
N LEU A 145 -5.74 -6.27 2.74
CA LEU A 145 -6.55 -6.63 1.59
C LEU A 145 -6.82 -5.42 0.68
N LEU A 146 -7.16 -4.27 1.25
CA LEU A 146 -7.43 -3.06 0.48
C LEU A 146 -6.18 -2.56 -0.25
N LEU A 147 -5.02 -2.56 0.40
CA LEU A 147 -3.73 -2.24 -0.21
C LEU A 147 -3.45 -3.11 -1.45
N HIS A 148 -3.48 -4.43 -1.27
CA HIS A 148 -3.21 -5.39 -2.34
C HIS A 148 -4.25 -5.31 -3.46
N TYR A 149 -5.53 -5.16 -3.09
CA TYR A 149 -6.61 -5.01 -4.05
C TYR A 149 -6.41 -3.76 -4.91
N LEU A 150 -6.06 -2.61 -4.31
CA LEU A 150 -5.78 -1.39 -5.04
C LEU A 150 -4.61 -1.60 -6.02
N TYR A 151 -3.47 -2.10 -5.55
CA TYR A 151 -2.32 -2.35 -6.43
C TYR A 151 -2.58 -3.36 -7.54
N SER A 152 -3.41 -4.38 -7.30
CA SER A 152 -3.79 -5.34 -8.33
C SER A 152 -4.51 -4.71 -9.54
N LYS A 153 -5.06 -3.50 -9.39
CA LYS A 153 -5.74 -2.76 -10.47
C LYS A 153 -4.76 -2.11 -11.44
N LEU A 154 -3.48 -2.05 -11.08
CA LEU A 154 -2.38 -1.64 -11.94
C LEU A 154 -1.84 -2.80 -12.82
N LYS A 155 -2.47 -3.99 -12.77
CA LYS A 155 -1.99 -5.19 -13.47
C LYS A 155 -1.63 -4.94 -14.95
N LEU A 156 -0.40 -5.31 -15.33
CA LEU A 156 0.18 -5.06 -16.66
C LEU A 156 -0.37 -5.95 -17.78
N PHE A 157 -0.96 -7.10 -17.45
CA PHE A 157 -1.40 -8.10 -18.43
C PHE A 157 -2.92 -8.27 -18.42
N ASN A 158 -3.66 -7.19 -18.69
CA ASN A 158 -5.09 -7.29 -18.95
C ASN A 158 -5.39 -7.39 -20.46
N SER A 159 -6.42 -8.16 -20.80
CA SER A 159 -6.86 -8.45 -22.16
C SER A 159 -6.95 -7.17 -23.01
N ARG A 160 -6.42 -7.21 -24.24
CA ARG A 160 -6.36 -6.05 -25.16
C ARG A 160 -7.74 -5.38 -25.30
N PRO A 161 -7.84 -4.03 -25.32
CA PRO A 161 -6.78 -3.02 -25.31
C PRO A 161 -6.36 -2.57 -23.90
N TYR A 162 -5.04 -2.61 -23.66
CA TYR A 162 -4.38 -2.47 -22.36
C TYR A 162 -4.68 -1.15 -21.60
N PHE A 163 -4.51 -0.01 -22.24
CA PHE A 163 -4.71 1.30 -21.60
C PHE A 163 -6.18 1.60 -21.25
N ARG A 164 -7.12 1.24 -22.13
CA ARG A 164 -8.56 1.38 -21.84
C ARG A 164 -8.97 0.49 -20.66
N SER A 165 -8.47 -0.74 -20.62
CA SER A 165 -8.77 -1.65 -19.51
C SER A 165 -8.19 -1.20 -18.18
N LEU A 166 -6.98 -0.62 -18.16
CA LEU A 166 -6.38 -0.03 -16.96
C LEU A 166 -7.24 1.14 -16.45
N LEU A 167 -7.59 2.07 -17.33
CA LEU A 167 -8.48 3.21 -17.04
C LEU A 167 -9.87 2.77 -16.53
N ASP A 168 -10.47 1.75 -17.16
CA ASP A 168 -11.80 1.23 -16.79
C ASP A 168 -11.77 0.41 -15.47
N ASN A 169 -10.69 -0.31 -15.21
CA ASN A 169 -10.48 -1.03 -13.95
C ASN A 169 -10.30 -0.07 -12.79
N ILE A 170 -9.52 1.00 -12.99
CA ILE A 170 -9.21 2.04 -12.00
C ILE A 170 -10.45 2.91 -11.73
N GLY A 171 -11.22 3.29 -12.76
CA GLY A 171 -12.41 4.13 -12.62
C GLY A 171 -13.56 3.48 -11.83
N ASN A 172 -13.67 2.15 -11.83
CA ASN A 172 -14.70 1.44 -11.06
C ASN A 172 -14.45 1.42 -9.54
N LEU A 173 -13.22 1.69 -9.09
CA LEU A 173 -12.92 1.81 -7.65
C LEU A 173 -13.46 3.10 -7.03
N ALA A 174 -13.71 4.14 -7.83
CA ALA A 174 -14.15 5.46 -7.36
C ALA A 174 -15.58 5.50 -6.76
N LYS A 175 -16.16 4.34 -6.40
CA LYS A 175 -17.50 4.22 -5.83
C LYS A 175 -17.51 4.04 -4.31
N LEU A 176 -16.40 3.62 -3.68
CA LEU A 176 -16.34 3.47 -2.23
C LEU A 176 -15.81 4.75 -1.57
N LYS A 177 -16.53 5.21 -0.54
CA LYS A 177 -16.14 6.40 0.21
C LYS A 177 -14.85 6.13 0.98
N GLY A 178 -13.89 7.03 0.87
CA GLY A 178 -12.64 7.01 1.63
C GLY A 178 -11.45 6.32 0.95
N ILE A 179 -11.62 5.80 -0.27
CA ILE A 179 -10.49 5.23 -1.04
C ILE A 179 -9.40 6.28 -1.27
N GLU A 180 -9.77 7.53 -1.53
CA GLU A 180 -8.82 8.62 -1.69
C GLU A 180 -7.95 8.79 -0.44
N TYR A 181 -8.53 8.68 0.75
CA TYR A 181 -7.75 8.75 1.99
C TYR A 181 -6.83 7.57 2.12
N PHE A 182 -7.26 6.36 1.76
CA PHE A 182 -6.40 5.18 1.81
C PHE A 182 -5.18 5.34 0.88
N VAL A 183 -5.39 5.77 -0.37
CA VAL A 183 -4.29 6.04 -1.32
C VAL A 183 -3.36 7.14 -0.80
N LEU A 184 -3.91 8.21 -0.22
CA LEU A 184 -3.11 9.30 0.34
C LEU A 184 -2.32 8.86 1.59
N LEU A 185 -2.88 7.96 2.41
CA LEU A 185 -2.16 7.37 3.54
C LEU A 185 -1.00 6.49 3.07
N MET A 186 -1.17 5.73 1.97
CA MET A 186 -0.08 4.96 1.37
C MET A 186 1.07 5.89 0.95
N ILE A 187 0.75 7.03 0.32
CA ILE A 187 1.76 8.03 -0.08
C ILE A 187 2.39 8.70 1.15
N GLY A 188 1.58 9.20 2.08
CA GLY A 188 2.05 9.95 3.25
C GLY A 188 2.89 9.11 4.21
N THR A 189 2.56 7.82 4.35
CA THR A 189 3.32 6.85 5.15
C THR A 189 4.70 6.59 4.55
N VAL A 190 4.77 6.21 3.26
CA VAL A 190 6.06 5.95 2.60
C VAL A 190 6.90 7.23 2.48
N THR A 191 6.24 8.38 2.35
CA THR A 191 6.90 9.68 2.41
C THR A 191 7.58 9.92 3.76
N TYR A 192 6.87 9.64 4.87
CA TYR A 192 7.45 9.75 6.20
C TYR A 192 8.63 8.79 6.38
N ASP A 193 8.45 7.53 5.97
CA ASP A 193 9.50 6.49 6.02
C ASP A 193 10.75 6.95 5.25
N GLY A 194 10.59 7.32 3.99
CA GLY A 194 11.68 7.79 3.16
C GLY A 194 12.36 9.04 3.71
N LEU A 195 11.61 10.04 4.19
CA LEU A 195 12.20 11.26 4.74
C LEU A 195 12.99 11.01 6.01
N ARG A 196 12.48 10.19 6.94
CA ARG A 196 13.13 9.99 8.24
C ARG A 196 14.47 9.26 8.13
N GLU A 197 14.67 8.48 7.08
CA GLU A 197 15.93 7.78 6.80
C GLU A 197 16.99 8.70 6.14
N THR A 198 16.63 9.92 5.71
CA THR A 198 17.58 10.84 5.07
C THR A 198 18.54 11.51 6.04
N THR A 199 19.75 11.83 5.54
CA THR A 199 20.73 12.63 6.28
C THR A 199 20.21 14.03 6.63
N PHE A 200 19.36 14.62 5.78
CA PHE A 200 18.69 15.90 6.05
C PHE A 200 17.82 15.84 7.30
N TRP A 201 17.01 14.80 7.43
CA TRP A 201 16.14 14.64 8.59
C TRP A 201 16.93 14.44 9.88
N TYR A 202 18.00 13.63 9.83
CA TYR A 202 18.91 13.47 10.94
C TYR A 202 19.56 14.81 11.35
N ASN A 203 20.03 15.61 10.39
CA ASN A 203 20.64 16.91 10.70
C ASN A 203 19.64 17.91 11.31
N GLN A 204 18.37 17.83 10.92
CA GLN A 204 17.33 18.75 11.39
C GLN A 204 16.75 18.37 12.76
N PHE A 205 16.61 17.07 13.03
CA PHE A 205 15.89 16.57 14.22
C PHE A 205 16.76 15.72 15.17
N GLY A 206 17.87 15.18 14.68
CA GLY A 206 18.84 14.41 15.46
C GLY A 206 18.20 13.27 16.24
N SER A 207 18.64 13.08 17.49
CA SER A 207 18.14 12.04 18.39
C SER A 207 16.66 12.17 18.80
N ARG A 208 15.97 13.26 18.42
CA ARG A 208 14.51 13.36 18.66
C ARG A 208 13.73 12.30 17.90
N THR A 209 14.29 11.73 16.83
CA THR A 209 13.68 10.61 16.09
C THR A 209 13.50 9.35 16.94
N ASP A 210 14.31 9.18 17.99
CA ASP A 210 14.21 8.05 18.92
C ASP A 210 13.07 8.25 19.94
N ASP A 211 12.57 9.49 20.08
CA ASP A 211 11.40 9.77 20.89
C ASP A 211 10.12 9.39 20.16
N MET A 212 9.38 8.45 20.74
CA MET A 212 8.16 7.92 20.16
C MET A 212 7.06 8.99 20.05
N GLY A 213 7.01 9.95 20.98
CA GLY A 213 6.05 11.04 20.96
C GLY A 213 6.28 11.97 19.76
N PHE A 214 7.52 12.41 19.58
CA PHE A 214 7.95 13.21 18.44
C PHE A 214 7.70 12.47 17.11
N SER A 215 8.12 11.20 17.01
CA SER A 215 7.93 10.41 15.78
C SER A 215 6.46 10.17 15.47
N THR A 216 5.61 9.94 16.49
CA THR A 216 4.15 9.86 16.31
C THR A 216 3.58 11.17 15.77
N MET A 217 3.99 12.30 16.33
CA MET A 217 3.54 13.62 15.89
C MET A 217 3.93 13.87 14.43
N MET A 218 5.19 13.62 14.06
CA MET A 218 5.68 13.83 12.70
C MET A 218 5.02 12.89 11.68
N PHE A 219 4.82 11.63 12.04
CA PHE A 219 4.09 10.65 11.22
C PHE A 219 2.65 11.11 10.93
N LEU A 220 1.94 11.61 11.95
CA LEU A 220 0.57 12.12 11.79
C LEU A 220 0.53 13.42 10.99
N ILE A 221 1.47 14.34 11.23
CA ILE A 221 1.59 15.60 10.48
C ILE A 221 1.84 15.31 9.00
N MET A 222 2.72 14.35 8.67
CA MET A 222 3.03 14.01 7.28
C MET A 222 1.80 13.44 6.54
N ASN A 223 1.10 12.49 7.16
CA ASN A 223 -0.11 11.91 6.59
C ASN A 223 -1.23 12.95 6.44
N LEU A 224 -1.46 13.78 7.47
CA LEU A 224 -2.46 14.85 7.42
C LEU A 224 -2.09 15.91 6.37
N GLY A 225 -0.81 16.31 6.30
CA GLY A 225 -0.29 17.25 5.32
C GLY A 225 -0.51 16.78 3.89
N THR A 226 -0.25 15.50 3.62
CA THR A 226 -0.52 14.87 2.31
C THR A 226 -2.00 14.95 1.94
N ILE A 227 -2.90 14.62 2.89
CA ILE A 227 -4.35 14.69 2.67
C ILE A 227 -4.81 16.13 2.44
N LEU A 228 -4.35 17.08 3.26
CA LEU A 228 -4.74 18.49 3.15
C LEU A 228 -4.23 19.11 1.85
N PHE A 229 -2.99 18.81 1.46
CA PHE A 229 -2.41 19.28 0.19
C PHE A 229 -3.22 18.77 -1.00
N TYR A 230 -3.54 17.48 -1.04
CA TYR A 230 -4.37 16.91 -2.09
C TYR A 230 -5.79 17.49 -2.12
N ARG A 231 -6.43 17.68 -0.96
CA ARG A 231 -7.78 18.26 -0.90
C ARG A 231 -7.78 19.74 -1.29
N PHE A 232 -6.75 20.48 -0.92
CA PHE A 232 -6.54 21.88 -1.34
C PHE A 232 -6.42 21.97 -2.87
N ALA A 233 -5.65 21.07 -3.47
CA ALA A 233 -5.54 20.93 -4.91
C ALA A 233 -6.90 20.65 -5.58
N CYS A 234 -7.68 19.69 -5.07
CA CYS A 234 -9.01 19.40 -5.59
C CYS A 234 -9.95 20.60 -5.46
N PHE A 235 -9.88 21.33 -4.34
CA PHE A 235 -10.65 22.56 -4.13
C PHE A 235 -10.29 23.63 -5.17
N PHE A 236 -9.00 23.84 -5.40
CA PHE A 236 -8.53 24.80 -6.38
C PHE A 236 -8.93 24.40 -7.81
N ALA A 237 -8.84 23.11 -8.15
CA ALA A 237 -9.29 22.58 -9.44
C ALA A 237 -10.79 22.83 -9.68
N ILE A 238 -11.64 22.68 -8.65
CA ILE A 238 -13.08 23.03 -8.76
C ILE A 238 -13.27 24.53 -9.02
N LYS A 239 -12.54 25.39 -8.28
CA LYS A 239 -12.63 26.84 -8.43
C LYS A 239 -12.21 27.32 -9.81
N VAL A 240 -11.23 26.68 -10.43
CA VAL A 240 -10.73 27.02 -11.77
C VAL A 240 -11.56 26.37 -12.88
N GLY A 241 -12.02 25.14 -12.68
CA GLY A 241 -12.76 24.37 -13.69
C GLY A 241 -14.17 24.90 -13.94
N GLY A 242 -14.75 25.64 -12.99
CA GLY A 242 -16.05 26.29 -13.13
C GLY A 242 -17.33 25.48 -12.88
N PRO A 243 -17.34 24.16 -12.54
CA PRO A 243 -18.59 23.48 -12.18
C PRO A 243 -18.86 23.55 -10.67
N ASP A 244 -20.14 23.52 -10.29
CA ASP A 244 -20.59 23.46 -8.89
C ASP A 244 -20.51 22.03 -8.33
N LEU A 245 -19.30 21.46 -8.36
CA LEU A 245 -19.01 20.12 -7.85
C LEU A 245 -18.64 20.14 -6.37
N LYS A 246 -19.12 19.15 -5.63
CA LYS A 246 -18.76 18.97 -4.21
C LYS A 246 -17.32 18.47 -4.09
N LEU A 247 -16.52 19.09 -3.21
CA LEU A 247 -15.12 18.70 -2.97
C LEU A 247 -14.95 17.21 -2.66
N ASN A 248 -15.81 16.65 -1.81
CA ASN A 248 -15.70 15.23 -1.44
C ASN A 248 -15.94 14.29 -2.64
N HIS A 249 -16.79 14.70 -3.59
CA HIS A 249 -17.03 13.91 -4.79
C HIS A 249 -15.80 13.94 -5.71
N VAL A 250 -15.27 15.14 -5.98
CA VAL A 250 -14.07 15.32 -6.81
C VAL A 250 -12.86 14.64 -6.17
N SER A 251 -12.63 14.84 -4.87
CA SER A 251 -11.54 14.22 -4.10
C SER A 251 -11.58 12.70 -4.17
N ASN A 252 -12.75 12.09 -3.98
CA ASN A 252 -12.92 10.63 -4.08
C ASN A 252 -12.70 10.13 -5.51
N LEU A 253 -13.21 10.87 -6.52
CA LEU A 253 -12.97 10.55 -7.92
C LEU A 253 -11.49 10.65 -8.27
N PHE A 254 -10.77 11.72 -7.94
CA PHE A 254 -9.36 11.86 -8.31
C PHE A 254 -8.42 10.93 -7.54
N GLY A 255 -8.85 10.33 -6.42
CA GLY A 255 -7.95 9.55 -5.55
C GLY A 255 -7.26 8.39 -6.27
N HIS A 256 -7.96 7.76 -7.22
CA HIS A 256 -7.40 6.65 -8.00
C HIS A 256 -6.30 7.09 -8.97
N THR A 257 -6.27 8.37 -9.37
CA THR A 257 -5.23 8.90 -10.24
C THR A 257 -3.87 8.97 -9.53
N MET A 258 -3.86 8.96 -8.20
CA MET A 258 -2.64 8.95 -7.37
C MET A 258 -2.10 7.54 -7.09
N LEU A 259 -2.85 6.49 -7.44
CA LEU A 259 -2.47 5.11 -7.15
C LEU A 259 -1.16 4.67 -7.84
N PRO A 260 -0.87 5.03 -9.10
CA PRO A 260 0.43 4.73 -9.70
C PRO A 260 1.62 5.36 -8.97
N ILE A 261 1.49 6.60 -8.48
CA ILE A 261 2.49 7.26 -7.63
C ILE A 261 2.71 6.46 -6.33
N ALA A 262 1.62 6.11 -5.64
CA ALA A 262 1.70 5.35 -4.40
C ALA A 262 2.44 4.01 -4.60
N PHE A 263 2.10 3.29 -5.67
CA PHE A 263 2.75 2.02 -6.00
C PHE A 263 4.22 2.19 -6.36
N ALA A 264 4.55 3.13 -7.25
CA ALA A 264 5.92 3.36 -7.67
C ALA A 264 6.79 3.76 -6.48
N TYR A 265 6.29 4.63 -5.60
CA TYR A 265 7.06 5.02 -4.42
C TYR A 265 7.25 3.85 -3.45
N HIS A 266 6.20 3.08 -3.19
CA HIS A 266 6.30 1.87 -2.35
C HIS A 266 7.36 0.90 -2.89
N VAL A 267 7.29 0.53 -4.18
CA VAL A 267 8.22 -0.43 -4.78
C VAL A 267 9.65 0.08 -4.77
N THR A 268 9.87 1.35 -5.12
CA THR A 268 11.21 1.92 -5.21
C THR A 268 11.85 2.08 -3.85
N HIS A 269 11.08 2.49 -2.84
CA HIS A 269 11.58 2.63 -1.48
C HIS A 269 12.05 1.31 -0.89
N TYR A 270 11.30 0.22 -1.11
CA TYR A 270 11.62 -1.09 -0.54
C TYR A 270 12.33 -2.06 -1.49
N LEU A 271 12.81 -1.60 -2.66
CA LEU A 271 13.42 -2.45 -3.68
C LEU A 271 14.64 -3.23 -3.14
N THR A 272 15.53 -2.55 -2.43
CA THR A 272 16.75 -3.15 -1.86
C THR A 272 16.40 -4.17 -0.78
N LEU A 273 15.44 -3.86 0.08
CA LEU A 273 14.95 -4.78 1.10
C LEU A 273 14.43 -6.07 0.47
N LEU A 274 13.63 -5.96 -0.60
CA LEU A 274 13.12 -7.12 -1.32
C LEU A 274 14.25 -7.96 -1.95
N LEU A 275 15.21 -7.32 -2.64
CA LEU A 275 16.27 -8.03 -3.36
C LEU A 275 17.28 -8.71 -2.43
N PHE A 276 17.59 -8.10 -1.29
CA PHE A 276 18.66 -8.57 -0.42
C PHE A 276 18.13 -9.41 0.75
N GLU A 277 17.06 -9.01 1.43
CA GLU A 277 16.54 -9.80 2.55
C GLU A 277 15.89 -11.12 2.10
N SER A 278 15.37 -11.19 0.87
CA SER A 278 14.81 -12.44 0.33
C SER A 278 15.85 -13.56 0.19
N GLN A 279 17.15 -13.24 0.16
CA GLN A 279 18.22 -14.24 0.16
C GLN A 279 18.26 -15.05 1.47
N THR A 280 17.74 -14.48 2.57
CA THR A 280 17.67 -15.16 3.87
C THR A 280 16.51 -16.16 3.97
N PHE A 281 15.68 -16.29 2.93
CA PHE A 281 14.44 -17.09 2.98
C PHE A 281 14.66 -18.51 3.52
N PHE A 282 15.56 -19.30 2.92
CA PHE A 282 15.78 -20.67 3.34
C PHE A 282 16.35 -20.77 4.76
N TYR A 283 17.23 -19.84 5.13
CA TYR A 283 17.80 -19.80 6.48
C TYR A 283 16.74 -19.50 7.54
N ARG A 284 15.89 -18.49 7.34
CA ARG A 284 14.84 -18.15 8.31
C ARG A 284 13.73 -19.21 8.39
N PHE A 285 13.48 -19.94 7.29
CA PHE A 285 12.57 -21.10 7.29
C PHE A 285 13.19 -22.38 7.87
N ASN A 286 14.49 -22.38 8.15
CA ASN A 286 15.17 -23.50 8.79
C ASN A 286 14.73 -23.68 10.26
N ASP A 287 14.42 -22.56 10.94
CA ASP A 287 13.83 -22.50 12.27
C ASP A 287 12.54 -21.64 12.30
N PRO A 288 11.43 -22.14 11.75
CA PRO A 288 10.24 -21.33 11.50
C PRO A 288 9.50 -20.90 12.77
N ILE A 289 9.80 -21.48 13.94
CA ILE A 289 9.22 -21.12 15.24
C ILE A 289 10.27 -20.43 16.13
N GLY A 290 11.55 -20.54 15.82
CA GLY A 290 12.62 -19.91 16.61
C GLY A 290 12.94 -20.66 17.90
N ILE A 291 12.90 -21.99 17.85
CA ILE A 291 13.16 -22.90 19.01
C ILE A 291 14.43 -23.73 18.84
N GLY A 292 15.29 -23.38 17.88
CA GLY A 292 16.52 -24.07 17.54
C GLY A 292 16.36 -25.23 16.56
N MET A 293 15.31 -25.21 15.72
CA MET A 293 15.15 -26.23 14.68
C MET A 293 16.22 -26.09 13.59
N ASN A 294 16.50 -27.20 12.89
CA ASN A 294 17.39 -27.22 11.73
C ASN A 294 16.78 -28.13 10.65
N ILE A 295 15.63 -27.74 10.10
CA ILE A 295 14.80 -28.58 9.23
C ILE A 295 15.45 -28.80 7.85
N LEU A 296 16.10 -27.77 7.32
CA LEU A 296 16.66 -27.72 5.97
C LEU A 296 18.17 -27.97 5.96
N ASN A 297 18.82 -27.98 7.13
CA ASN A 297 20.28 -28.09 7.27
C ASN A 297 21.04 -27.01 6.50
N VAL A 298 20.59 -25.76 6.65
CA VAL A 298 21.12 -24.57 5.95
C VAL A 298 21.79 -23.63 6.95
N GLU A 299 22.98 -23.15 6.59
CA GLU A 299 23.74 -22.17 7.38
C GLU A 299 23.31 -20.72 7.07
N GLU A 300 23.73 -19.78 7.92
CA GLU A 300 23.47 -18.36 7.70
C GLU A 300 24.10 -17.87 6.39
N PRO A 301 23.31 -17.31 5.45
CA PRO A 301 23.84 -16.92 4.16
C PRO A 301 24.58 -15.59 4.25
N THR A 302 25.65 -15.46 3.47
CA THR A 302 26.23 -14.15 3.18
C THR A 302 25.38 -13.44 2.13
N ILE A 303 24.91 -12.24 2.43
CA ILE A 303 24.08 -11.47 1.50
C ILE A 303 24.95 -11.00 0.33
N ASN A 304 24.57 -11.39 -0.88
CA ASN A 304 25.23 -10.96 -2.10
C ASN A 304 24.58 -9.68 -2.63
N TYR A 305 25.31 -8.57 -2.59
CA TYR A 305 24.91 -7.29 -3.19
C TYR A 305 25.25 -7.28 -4.69
N PHE A 306 24.52 -8.07 -5.47
CA PHE A 306 24.82 -8.33 -6.88
C PHE A 306 24.49 -7.17 -7.84
N ILE A 307 23.84 -6.10 -7.36
CA ILE A 307 23.52 -4.90 -8.17
C ILE A 307 24.24 -3.70 -7.56
N GLU A 308 24.96 -2.95 -8.40
CA GLU A 308 25.63 -1.73 -7.99
C GLU A 308 24.62 -0.65 -7.55
N PRO A 309 24.94 0.16 -6.51
CA PRO A 309 24.05 1.21 -6.03
C PRO A 309 23.58 2.20 -7.10
N LEU A 310 24.45 2.54 -8.08
CA LEU A 310 24.09 3.44 -9.18
C LEU A 310 23.00 2.86 -10.08
N VAL A 311 23.03 1.55 -10.33
CA VAL A 311 22.02 0.85 -11.13
C VAL A 311 20.70 0.78 -10.36
N ILE A 312 20.75 0.49 -9.05
CA ILE A 312 19.56 0.51 -8.19
C ILE A 312 18.90 1.89 -8.23
N TRP A 313 19.69 2.94 -8.04
CA TRP A 313 19.22 4.33 -8.11
C TRP A 313 18.58 4.64 -9.48
N GLY A 314 19.22 4.23 -10.58
CA GLY A 314 18.67 4.43 -11.93
C GLY A 314 17.32 3.73 -12.14
N ILE A 315 17.17 2.49 -11.63
CA ILE A 315 15.89 1.76 -11.64
C ILE A 315 14.84 2.49 -10.79
N GLN A 316 15.20 2.93 -9.59
CA GLN A 316 14.29 3.66 -8.71
C GLN A 316 13.78 4.94 -9.36
N VAL A 317 14.67 5.75 -9.93
CA VAL A 317 14.29 6.97 -10.67
C VAL A 317 13.37 6.64 -11.85
N ALA A 318 13.71 5.64 -12.67
CA ALA A 318 12.88 5.26 -13.81
C ALA A 318 11.47 4.82 -13.41
N VAL A 319 11.36 3.96 -12.39
CA VAL A 319 10.06 3.47 -11.88
C VAL A 319 9.25 4.62 -11.28
N THR A 320 9.88 5.51 -10.50
CA THR A 320 9.21 6.69 -9.93
C THR A 320 8.68 7.60 -11.03
N LEU A 321 9.47 7.91 -12.06
CA LEU A 321 9.03 8.73 -13.18
C LEU A 321 7.86 8.10 -13.94
N LEU A 322 7.92 6.79 -14.22
CA LEU A 322 6.82 6.07 -14.89
C LEU A 322 5.53 6.13 -14.08
N GLY A 323 5.59 5.93 -12.77
CA GLY A 323 4.43 6.06 -11.88
C GLY A 323 3.80 7.45 -11.96
N HIS A 324 4.62 8.50 -11.92
CA HIS A 324 4.14 9.88 -12.02
C HIS A 324 3.55 10.19 -13.40
N MET A 325 4.20 9.75 -14.49
CA MET A 325 3.67 9.91 -15.85
C MET A 325 2.30 9.26 -16.01
N LEU A 326 2.13 8.03 -15.51
CA LEU A 326 0.84 7.35 -15.52
C LEU A 326 -0.20 8.13 -14.72
N SER A 327 0.14 8.61 -13.52
CA SER A 327 -0.75 9.45 -12.71
C SER A 327 -1.18 10.73 -13.41
N VAL A 328 -0.28 11.43 -14.13
CA VAL A 328 -0.64 12.61 -14.92
C VAL A 328 -1.65 12.27 -16.02
N VAL A 329 -1.41 11.18 -16.76
CA VAL A 329 -2.32 10.73 -17.82
C VAL A 329 -3.71 10.41 -17.27
N LEU A 330 -3.78 9.67 -16.15
CA LEU A 330 -5.05 9.35 -15.49
C LEU A 330 -5.77 10.61 -15.00
N ALA A 331 -5.03 11.56 -14.41
CA ALA A 331 -5.58 12.82 -13.93
C ALA A 331 -6.09 13.70 -15.07
N HIS A 332 -5.37 13.76 -16.20
CA HIS A 332 -5.78 14.48 -17.40
C HIS A 332 -7.09 13.90 -17.98
N ASP A 333 -7.13 12.58 -18.20
CA ASP A 333 -8.33 11.92 -18.74
C ASP A 333 -9.56 12.14 -17.85
N LEU A 334 -9.38 12.11 -16.54
CA LEU A 334 -10.46 12.38 -15.58
C LEU A 334 -10.86 13.87 -15.56
N ALA A 335 -9.89 14.78 -15.64
CA ALA A 335 -10.16 16.22 -15.69
C ALA A 335 -10.94 16.60 -16.95
N VAL A 336 -10.56 16.07 -18.12
CA VAL A 336 -11.28 16.27 -19.38
C VAL A 336 -12.73 15.76 -19.27
N LYS A 337 -12.93 14.59 -18.64
CA LYS A 337 -14.28 14.00 -18.43
C LYS A 337 -15.14 14.81 -17.46
N LEU A 338 -14.55 15.41 -16.43
CA LEU A 338 -15.29 16.13 -15.38
C LEU A 338 -15.51 17.61 -15.67
N PHE A 339 -14.52 18.29 -16.25
CA PHE A 339 -14.52 19.74 -16.47
C PHE A 339 -14.74 20.13 -17.94
N GLY A 340 -14.67 19.16 -18.86
CA GLY A 340 -14.76 19.41 -20.30
C GLY A 340 -13.45 19.93 -20.90
N HIS A 341 -13.29 19.78 -22.22
CA HIS A 341 -12.03 20.07 -22.92
C HIS A 341 -11.56 21.53 -22.74
N GLN A 342 -12.47 22.51 -22.74
CA GLN A 342 -12.11 23.94 -22.70
C GLN A 342 -11.59 24.42 -21.34
N GLN A 343 -12.03 23.81 -20.24
CA GLN A 343 -11.55 24.14 -18.88
C GLN A 343 -10.48 23.15 -18.39
N SER A 344 -10.27 22.06 -19.12
CA SER A 344 -9.23 21.05 -18.85
C SER A 344 -7.85 21.68 -18.85
N ASP A 345 -7.51 22.54 -19.82
CA ASP A 345 -6.16 23.11 -19.93
C ASP A 345 -5.77 23.91 -18.67
N LYS A 346 -6.71 24.66 -18.08
CA LYS A 346 -6.47 25.45 -16.87
C LYS A 346 -6.39 24.58 -15.62
N THR A 347 -7.25 23.58 -15.52
CA THR A 347 -7.26 22.64 -14.39
C THR A 347 -6.06 21.69 -14.43
N GLN A 348 -5.53 21.41 -15.63
CA GLN A 348 -4.38 20.55 -15.86
C GLN A 348 -3.08 21.14 -15.32
N TYR A 349 -2.87 22.46 -15.38
CA TYR A 349 -1.69 23.08 -14.76
C TYR A 349 -1.61 22.82 -13.26
N ILE A 350 -2.76 22.69 -12.59
CA ILE A 350 -2.84 22.42 -11.16
C ILE A 350 -2.44 20.98 -10.86
N PHE A 351 -3.00 20.03 -11.60
CA PHE A 351 -2.64 18.62 -11.43
C PHE A 351 -1.19 18.35 -11.83
N LEU A 352 -0.70 18.98 -12.89
CA LEU A 352 0.71 18.95 -13.27
C LEU A 352 1.61 19.48 -12.15
N PHE A 353 1.25 20.63 -11.56
CA PHE A 353 2.02 21.21 -10.44
C PHE A 353 2.12 20.25 -9.25
N ILE A 354 1.02 19.60 -8.85
CA ILE A 354 1.02 18.60 -7.77
C ILE A 354 1.94 17.45 -8.11
N THR A 355 1.80 16.89 -9.33
CA THR A 355 2.60 15.73 -9.72
C THR A 355 4.08 16.10 -9.81
N VAL A 356 4.42 17.30 -10.30
CA VAL A 356 5.80 17.80 -10.29
C VAL A 356 6.32 17.98 -8.87
N ALA A 357 5.54 18.57 -7.96
CA ALA A 357 5.94 18.74 -6.57
C ALA A 357 6.20 17.39 -5.88
N LEU A 358 5.32 16.41 -6.08
CA LEU A 358 5.50 15.04 -5.57
C LEU A 358 6.70 14.33 -6.21
N THR A 359 6.96 14.56 -7.51
CA THR A 359 8.14 14.01 -8.19
C THR A 359 9.42 14.60 -7.61
N LEU A 360 9.47 15.92 -7.45
CA LEU A 360 10.62 16.62 -6.86
C LEU A 360 10.87 16.16 -5.43
N GLN A 361 9.82 15.96 -4.65
CA GLN A 361 9.90 15.39 -3.30
C GLN A 361 10.46 13.96 -3.30
N ALA A 362 9.94 13.09 -4.17
CA ALA A 362 10.42 11.71 -4.27
C ALA A 362 11.90 11.65 -4.70
N LEU A 363 12.29 12.46 -5.69
CA LEU A 363 13.68 12.58 -6.15
C LEU A 363 14.59 13.15 -5.05
N PHE A 364 14.12 14.13 -4.30
CA PHE A 364 14.85 14.67 -3.15
C PHE A 364 15.16 13.56 -2.14
N VAL A 365 14.14 12.77 -1.74
CA VAL A 365 14.33 11.65 -0.81
C VAL A 365 15.34 10.63 -1.36
N LEU A 366 15.25 10.27 -2.64
CA LEU A 366 16.20 9.35 -3.29
C LEU A 366 17.63 9.90 -3.40
N SER A 367 17.79 11.23 -3.38
CA SER A 367 19.09 11.89 -3.56
C SER A 367 19.84 12.18 -2.25
N VAL A 368 19.10 12.28 -1.14
CA VAL A 368 19.62 12.66 0.19
C VAL A 368 19.59 11.49 1.19
N GLY A 369 18.98 10.37 0.78
CA GLY A 369 18.99 9.08 1.48
C GLY A 369 20.29 8.31 1.36
#